data_AF-A0A4Z0QNC3-F1
#
_entry.id   AF-A0A4Z0QNC3-F1
#
_cell.length_a   1.000
_cell.length_b   1.000
_cell.length_c   1.000
_cell.angle_alpha   90.00
_cell.angle_beta   90.00
_cell.angle_gamma   90.00
#
_symmetry.space_group_name_H-M   'P 1'
#
loop_
_entity.id
_entity.type
_entity.pdbx_description
1 polymer ?
#
loop_
_entity_poly.entity_id
_entity_poly.type
_entity_poly.pdbx_seq_one_letter_code
_entity_poly.pdbx_strand_id
1 'polypeptide(L)'
;MFDYILSLGGTVFVPIIMIIIGLIFRIPWLQAVKAGVTVGIGFVGMGLVIVMAIDSLSPPIKVMIERFGLTLHVFDVGAGPASGVGYATAIGAMIIPVIFLLNVGMLVTRLTKTMNVDIYNYWHYAITGTVVQLMTGSLIYGVLGAICHAALSLKMADWTAKRVQNIVGLEGISIPQGYGSSSVPLFVLLDAIYEKIPFMKGRNIDAQEIQKRYGMVGDPVIIGVVLGLIFGLAAGEGFKGCATLMITVAAIRVLFPRRLGRIVAGCRPLSAGAGWV
;
A
#
# COMPACT_ATOMS: atom_id res chain seq x y z
N MET A 1 -18.78 17.53 14.72
CA MET A 1 -18.87 17.21 13.27
C MET A 1 -17.55 16.66 12.73
N PHE A 2 -16.41 17.34 12.95
CA PHE A 2 -15.09 16.80 12.59
C PHE A 2 -14.77 15.46 13.29
N ASP A 3 -15.04 15.34 14.59
CA ASP A 3 -14.82 14.08 15.33
C ASP A 3 -15.72 12.93 14.86
N TYR A 4 -16.91 13.26 14.35
CA TYR A 4 -17.85 12.28 13.79
C TYR A 4 -17.35 11.75 12.44
N ILE A 5 -16.75 12.60 11.61
CA ILE A 5 -16.17 12.19 10.32
C ILE A 5 -14.91 11.33 10.54
N LEU A 6 -14.11 11.66 11.56
CA LEU A 6 -12.95 10.87 11.98
C LEU A 6 -13.33 9.51 12.58
N SER A 7 -14.45 9.44 13.32
CA SER A 7 -14.90 8.18 13.95
C SER A 7 -15.51 7.16 12.98
N LEU A 8 -15.85 7.57 11.74
CA LEU A 8 -16.33 6.67 10.69
C LEU A 8 -15.26 5.70 10.19
N GLY A 9 -13.97 5.97 10.45
CA GLY A 9 -12.84 5.12 10.05
C GLY A 9 -12.58 5.07 8.54
N GLY A 10 -11.43 4.50 8.15
CA GLY A 10 -11.01 4.45 6.73
C GLY A 10 -11.98 3.71 5.80
N THR A 11 -12.71 2.72 6.32
CA THR A 11 -13.65 1.89 5.54
C THR A 11 -14.88 2.66 5.05
N VAL A 12 -15.28 3.74 5.74
CA VAL A 12 -16.44 4.58 5.38
C VAL A 12 -15.99 5.95 4.87
N PHE A 13 -14.96 6.52 5.48
CA PHE A 13 -14.43 7.82 5.08
C PHE A 13 -13.87 7.82 3.64
N VAL A 14 -13.06 6.82 3.28
CA VAL A 14 -12.45 6.76 1.94
C VAL A 14 -13.51 6.64 0.82
N PRO A 15 -14.52 5.75 0.91
CA PRO A 15 -15.63 5.73 -0.04
C PRO A 15 -16.33 7.08 -0.23
N ILE A 16 -16.65 7.78 0.86
CA ILE A 16 -17.36 9.07 0.79
C ILE A 16 -16.52 10.10 0.02
N ILE A 17 -15.22 10.19 0.35
CA ILE A 17 -14.29 11.08 -0.35
C ILE A 17 -14.21 10.73 -1.84
N MET A 18 -14.12 9.44 -2.18
CA MET A 18 -14.08 8.98 -3.58
C MET A 18 -15.36 9.32 -4.35
N ILE A 19 -16.53 9.27 -3.70
CA ILE A 19 -17.80 9.70 -4.31
C ILE A 19 -17.74 11.21 -4.60
N ILE A 20 -17.33 12.03 -3.63
CA ILE A 20 -17.25 13.48 -3.78
C ILE A 20 -16.31 13.86 -4.93
N ILE A 21 -15.13 13.23 -4.99
CA ILE A 21 -14.16 13.45 -6.07
C ILE A 21 -14.75 13.04 -7.42
N GLY A 22 -15.42 11.89 -7.50
CA GLY A 22 -16.06 11.45 -8.73
C GLY A 22 -17.09 12.44 -9.25
N LEU A 23 -17.87 13.05 -8.36
CA LEU A 23 -18.84 14.09 -8.71
C LEU A 23 -18.16 15.38 -9.20
N ILE A 24 -17.04 15.77 -8.59
CA ILE A 24 -16.23 16.92 -9.04
C ILE A 24 -15.72 16.69 -10.47
N PHE A 25 -15.32 15.46 -10.80
CA PHE A 25 -14.95 15.06 -12.16
C PHE A 25 -16.15 14.81 -13.10
N ARG A 26 -17.35 15.27 -12.72
CA ARG A 26 -18.58 15.16 -13.52
C ARG A 26 -18.96 13.73 -13.90
N ILE A 27 -18.55 12.75 -13.10
CA ILE A 27 -19.02 11.37 -13.23
C ILE A 27 -20.50 11.34 -12.79
N PRO A 28 -21.40 10.65 -13.52
CA PRO A 28 -22.80 10.56 -13.16
C PRO A 28 -22.98 10.06 -11.72
N TRP A 29 -23.91 10.67 -10.97
CA TRP A 29 -24.12 10.41 -9.53
C TRP A 29 -24.14 8.91 -9.18
N LEU A 30 -24.94 8.13 -9.90
CA LEU A 30 -25.06 6.68 -9.70
C LEU A 30 -23.73 5.93 -9.94
N GLN A 31 -22.93 6.38 -10.90
CA GLN A 31 -21.62 5.78 -11.17
C GLN A 31 -20.60 6.16 -10.08
N ALA A 32 -20.59 7.41 -9.63
CA ALA A 32 -19.71 7.87 -8.55
C ALA A 32 -20.03 7.13 -7.23
N VAL A 33 -21.31 7.02 -6.87
CA VAL A 33 -21.77 6.26 -5.69
C VAL A 33 -21.38 4.79 -5.81
N LYS A 34 -21.66 4.15 -6.96
CA LYS A 34 -21.29 2.74 -7.18
C LYS A 34 -19.78 2.52 -7.08
N ALA A 35 -18.98 3.43 -7.63
CA ALA A 35 -17.51 3.39 -7.58
C ALA A 35 -17.02 3.47 -6.12
N GLY A 36 -17.44 4.49 -5.37
CA GLY A 36 -17.06 4.66 -3.96
C GLY A 36 -17.51 3.50 -3.07
N VAL A 37 -18.75 3.02 -3.22
CA VAL A 37 -19.25 1.85 -2.45
C VAL A 37 -18.47 0.59 -2.81
N THR A 38 -18.10 0.38 -4.08
CA THR A 38 -17.27 -0.77 -4.49
C THR A 38 -15.88 -0.73 -3.85
N VAL A 39 -15.29 0.45 -3.75
CA VAL A 39 -14.03 0.69 -3.02
C VAL A 39 -14.20 0.34 -1.53
N GLY A 40 -15.29 0.77 -0.89
CA GLY A 40 -15.61 0.44 0.50
C GLY A 40 -15.76 -1.05 0.76
N ILE A 41 -16.48 -1.77 -0.12
CA ILE A 41 -16.60 -3.24 -0.06
C ILE A 41 -15.24 -3.90 -0.21
N GLY A 42 -14.37 -3.35 -1.05
CA GLY A 42 -12.97 -3.78 -1.17
C GLY A 42 -12.21 -3.66 0.16
N PHE A 43 -12.34 -2.53 0.86
CA PHE A 43 -11.74 -2.33 2.19
C PHE A 43 -12.24 -3.30 3.23
N VAL A 44 -13.56 -3.50 3.33
CA VAL A 44 -14.13 -4.51 4.23
C VAL A 44 -13.55 -5.89 3.91
N GLY A 45 -13.53 -6.26 2.63
CA GLY A 45 -13.00 -7.54 2.17
C GLY A 45 -11.52 -7.74 2.48
N MET A 46 -10.70 -6.70 2.33
CA MET A 46 -9.29 -6.74 2.74
C MET A 46 -9.17 -6.89 4.25
N GLY A 47 -9.88 -6.07 5.03
CA GLY A 47 -9.86 -6.11 6.49
C GLY A 47 -10.15 -7.51 7.04
N LEU A 48 -11.15 -8.21 6.48
CA LEU A 48 -11.46 -9.59 6.86
C LEU A 48 -10.30 -10.57 6.58
N VAL A 49 -9.65 -10.46 5.42
CA VAL A 49 -8.49 -11.32 5.08
C VAL A 49 -7.31 -11.04 6.02
N ILE A 50 -7.15 -9.78 6.45
CA ILE A 50 -6.06 -9.40 7.33
C ILE A 50 -6.31 -9.84 8.76
N VAL A 51 -7.52 -9.65 9.29
CA VAL A 51 -7.88 -10.20 10.62
C VAL A 51 -7.66 -11.70 10.63
N MET A 52 -8.09 -12.42 9.58
CA MET A 52 -7.81 -13.84 9.42
C MET A 52 -6.31 -14.16 9.42
N ALA A 53 -5.49 -13.33 8.78
CA ALA A 53 -4.04 -13.48 8.76
C ALA A 53 -3.41 -13.28 10.15
N ILE A 54 -3.80 -12.21 10.85
CA ILE A 54 -3.32 -11.89 12.20
C ILE A 54 -3.70 -13.02 13.16
N ASP A 55 -4.97 -13.43 13.18
CA ASP A 55 -5.48 -14.42 14.12
C ASP A 55 -4.84 -15.80 13.91
N SER A 56 -4.52 -16.13 12.66
CA SER A 56 -3.94 -17.44 12.31
C SER A 56 -2.42 -17.48 12.46
N LEU A 57 -1.72 -16.37 12.22
CA LEU A 57 -0.25 -16.30 12.24
C LEU A 57 0.32 -15.83 13.57
N SER A 58 -0.42 -15.03 14.35
CA SER A 58 0.10 -14.51 15.62
C SER A 58 0.46 -15.59 16.63
N PRO A 59 -0.35 -16.64 16.88
CA PRO A 59 0.01 -17.67 17.85
C PRO A 59 1.29 -18.44 17.49
N PRO A 60 1.46 -18.98 16.26
CA PRO A 60 2.70 -19.66 15.86
C PRO A 60 3.93 -18.76 15.93
N ILE A 61 3.79 -17.48 15.55
CA ILE A 61 4.91 -16.52 15.57
C ILE A 61 5.34 -16.21 17.00
N LYS A 62 4.41 -16.07 17.96
CA LYS A 62 4.77 -15.90 19.38
C LYS A 62 5.57 -17.08 19.92
N VAL A 63 5.15 -18.31 19.58
CA VAL A 63 5.90 -19.52 19.95
C VAL A 63 7.29 -19.53 19.30
N MET A 64 7.42 -19.11 18.04
CA MET A 64 8.73 -18.97 17.39
C MET A 64 9.61 -17.92 18.08
N ILE A 65 9.06 -16.77 18.45
CA ILE A 65 9.79 -15.69 19.14
C ILE A 65 10.40 -16.23 20.45
N GLU A 66 9.60 -16.95 21.25
CA GLU A 66 10.07 -17.58 22.49
C GLU A 66 11.11 -18.67 22.24
N ARG A 67 10.89 -19.55 21.25
CA ARG A 67 11.81 -20.67 20.93
C ARG A 67 13.17 -20.20 20.42
N PHE A 68 13.19 -19.18 19.58
CA PHE A 68 14.41 -18.68 18.95
C PHE A 68 15.06 -17.53 19.73
N GLY A 69 14.50 -17.14 20.88
CA GLY A 69 15.02 -16.03 21.69
C GLY A 69 15.02 -14.69 20.94
N LEU A 70 14.07 -14.50 20.04
CA LEU A 70 13.98 -13.31 19.20
C LEU A 70 13.30 -12.17 19.97
N THR A 71 13.65 -10.92 19.69
CA THR A 71 12.98 -9.73 20.23
C THR A 71 12.18 -9.03 19.14
N LEU A 72 11.22 -9.74 18.53
CA LEU A 72 10.28 -9.15 17.58
C LEU A 72 8.99 -8.74 18.30
N HIS A 73 8.74 -7.43 18.36
CA HIS A 73 7.59 -6.86 19.07
C HIS A 73 6.46 -6.37 18.14
N VAL A 74 6.69 -6.37 16.82
CA VAL A 74 5.79 -5.75 15.85
C VAL A 74 5.45 -6.73 14.73
N PHE A 75 4.16 -6.83 14.41
CA PHE A 75 3.64 -7.64 13.31
C PHE A 75 3.26 -6.72 12.14
N ASP A 76 3.75 -7.00 10.95
CA ASP A 76 3.35 -6.29 9.73
C ASP A 76 1.95 -6.77 9.30
N VAL A 77 0.96 -5.91 9.54
CA VAL A 77 -0.44 -6.16 9.19
C VAL A 77 -0.76 -5.85 7.73
N GLY A 78 0.23 -5.40 6.95
CA GLY A 78 0.09 -5.01 5.55
C GLY A 78 -0.48 -3.60 5.35
N ALA A 79 -0.50 -3.17 4.09
CA ALA A 79 -0.92 -1.81 3.70
C ALA A 79 -2.41 -1.51 4.02
N GLY A 80 -3.27 -2.53 4.00
CA GLY A 80 -4.71 -2.38 4.20
C GLY A 80 -5.08 -1.80 5.57
N PRO A 81 -4.78 -2.46 6.70
CA PRO A 81 -5.12 -1.94 8.02
C PRO A 81 -4.24 -0.76 8.39
N ALA A 82 -2.98 -0.73 7.94
CA ALA A 82 -2.13 0.45 8.11
C ALA A 82 -2.82 1.71 7.55
N SER A 83 -3.46 1.61 6.38
CA SER A 83 -4.23 2.73 5.82
C SER A 83 -5.42 3.14 6.69
N GLY A 84 -6.12 2.17 7.29
CA GLY A 84 -7.21 2.43 8.22
C GLY A 84 -6.74 3.16 9.49
N VAL A 85 -5.60 2.72 10.06
CA VAL A 85 -4.97 3.37 11.21
C VAL A 85 -4.51 4.78 10.86
N GLY A 86 -3.85 4.96 9.70
CA GLY A 86 -3.42 6.28 9.23
C GLY A 86 -4.58 7.27 9.12
N TYR A 87 -5.71 6.85 8.53
CA TYR A 87 -6.89 7.69 8.39
C TYR A 87 -7.70 7.89 9.67
N ALA A 88 -7.60 7.00 10.65
CA ALA A 88 -8.26 7.15 11.94
C ALA A 88 -7.62 8.24 12.83
N THR A 89 -6.52 8.85 12.39
CA THR A 89 -5.80 9.87 13.15
C THR A 89 -6.27 11.29 12.81
N ALA A 90 -6.05 12.24 13.72
CA ALA A 90 -6.34 13.66 13.47
C ALA A 90 -5.62 14.21 12.21
N ILE A 91 -4.41 13.71 11.94
CA ILE A 91 -3.66 14.05 10.73
C ILE A 91 -4.31 13.44 9.49
N GLY A 92 -4.80 12.19 9.58
CA GLY A 92 -5.49 11.50 8.49
C GLY A 92 -6.66 12.26 7.87
N ALA A 93 -7.45 12.99 8.65
CA ALA A 93 -8.51 13.84 8.10
C ALA A 93 -8.00 15.11 7.42
N MET A 94 -6.97 15.76 7.99
CA MET A 94 -6.44 17.01 7.46
C MET A 94 -5.52 16.82 6.26
N ILE A 95 -4.90 15.65 6.12
CA ILE A 95 -3.85 15.44 5.12
C ILE A 95 -4.37 15.45 3.70
N ILE A 96 -5.63 15.07 3.49
CA ILE A 96 -6.25 15.03 2.16
C ILE A 96 -6.24 16.42 1.50
N PRO A 97 -6.90 17.46 2.07
CA PRO A 97 -6.89 18.79 1.47
C PRO A 97 -5.47 19.39 1.45
N VAL A 98 -4.66 19.16 2.48
CA VAL A 98 -3.31 19.72 2.57
C VAL A 98 -2.40 19.19 1.45
N ILE A 99 -2.34 17.88 1.25
CA ILE A 99 -1.48 17.27 0.22
C ILE A 99 -2.04 17.51 -1.17
N PHE A 100 -3.36 17.55 -1.34
CA PHE A 100 -3.96 17.93 -2.61
C PHE A 100 -3.58 19.36 -3.01
N LEU A 101 -3.70 20.32 -2.09
CA LEU A 101 -3.28 21.71 -2.31
C LEU A 101 -1.78 21.82 -2.56
N LEU A 102 -0.96 21.08 -1.81
CA LEU A 102 0.48 21.01 -2.04
C LEU A 102 0.78 20.53 -3.47
N ASN A 103 0.14 19.45 -3.92
CA ASN A 103 0.39 18.90 -5.24
C ASN A 103 -0.03 19.87 -6.35
N VAL A 104 -1.20 20.50 -6.22
CA VAL A 104 -1.64 21.57 -7.13
C VAL A 104 -0.63 22.74 -7.12
N GLY A 105 -0.16 23.16 -5.95
CA GLY A 105 0.85 24.21 -5.81
C GLY A 105 2.16 23.85 -6.50
N MET A 106 2.64 22.61 -6.34
CA MET A 106 3.84 22.10 -7.00
C MET A 106 3.68 22.01 -8.52
N LEU A 107 2.49 21.73 -9.03
CA LEU A 107 2.19 21.73 -10.46
C LEU A 107 2.18 23.15 -11.04
N VAL A 108 1.49 24.08 -10.38
CA VAL A 108 1.42 25.50 -10.82
C VAL A 108 2.81 26.15 -10.82
N THR A 109 3.61 25.86 -9.79
CA THR A 109 5.01 26.32 -9.70
C THR A 109 5.98 25.52 -10.57
N ARG A 110 5.50 24.50 -11.31
CA ARG A 110 6.29 23.61 -12.17
C ARG A 110 7.42 22.87 -11.44
N LEU A 111 7.29 22.72 -10.12
CA LEU A 111 8.20 21.89 -9.32
C LEU A 111 8.01 20.40 -9.62
N THR A 112 6.78 20.02 -9.99
CA THR A 112 6.43 18.68 -10.47
C THR A 112 5.59 18.71 -11.74
N LYS A 113 5.54 17.57 -12.44
CA LYS A 113 4.62 17.28 -13.56
C LYS A 113 3.59 16.22 -13.21
N THR A 114 3.83 15.45 -12.14
CA THR A 114 2.92 14.42 -11.64
C THR A 114 1.80 15.02 -10.82
N MET A 115 0.56 14.69 -11.21
CA MET A 115 -0.64 14.87 -10.39
C MET A 115 -0.94 13.55 -9.67
N ASN A 116 -0.94 13.56 -8.34
CA ASN A 116 -1.34 12.43 -7.53
C ASN A 116 -2.86 12.43 -7.37
N VAL A 117 -3.53 11.71 -8.26
CA VAL A 117 -4.99 11.54 -8.24
C VAL A 117 -5.45 10.43 -7.28
N ASP A 118 -4.52 9.63 -6.77
CA ASP A 118 -4.79 8.51 -5.87
C ASP A 118 -4.86 8.97 -4.41
N ILE A 119 -5.95 9.65 -4.10
CA ILE A 119 -6.20 10.24 -2.78
C ILE A 119 -6.27 9.19 -1.68
N TYR A 120 -6.67 7.95 -2.00
CA TYR A 120 -6.61 6.85 -1.05
C TYR A 120 -5.19 6.63 -0.55
N ASN A 121 -4.18 6.71 -1.41
CA ASN A 121 -2.81 6.44 -0.99
C ASN A 121 -2.18 7.56 -0.16
N TYR A 122 -2.94 8.59 0.26
CA TYR A 122 -2.43 9.63 1.13
C TYR A 122 -2.23 9.15 2.58
N TRP A 123 -2.75 7.96 2.92
CA TRP A 123 -2.50 7.32 4.21
C TRP A 123 -1.00 7.15 4.52
N HIS A 124 -0.15 7.01 3.50
CA HIS A 124 1.32 6.96 3.65
C HIS A 124 1.86 8.23 4.32
N TYR A 125 1.39 9.38 3.85
CA TYR A 125 1.74 10.69 4.39
C TYR A 125 1.09 10.89 5.75
N ALA A 126 -0.16 10.41 5.91
CA ALA A 126 -0.87 10.44 7.19
C ALA A 126 -0.06 9.75 8.28
N ILE A 127 0.34 8.48 8.09
CA ILE A 127 1.13 7.72 9.07
C ILE A 127 2.43 8.43 9.40
N THR A 128 3.14 8.94 8.39
CA THR A 128 4.40 9.64 8.61
C THR A 128 4.20 10.87 9.48
N GLY A 129 3.16 11.66 9.18
CA GLY A 129 2.79 12.80 10.01
C GLY A 129 2.36 12.39 11.42
N THR A 130 1.58 11.31 11.55
CA THR A 130 1.17 10.76 12.86
C THR A 130 2.37 10.37 13.70
N VAL A 131 3.37 9.69 13.12
CA VAL A 131 4.60 9.33 13.85
C VAL A 131 5.32 10.59 14.33
N VAL A 132 5.49 11.60 13.46
CA VAL A 132 6.12 12.87 13.86
C VAL A 132 5.32 13.58 14.95
N GLN A 133 3.99 13.58 14.87
CA GLN A 133 3.14 14.14 15.92
C GLN A 133 3.29 13.39 17.24
N LEU A 134 3.31 12.06 17.22
CA LEU A 134 3.45 11.24 18.43
C LEU A 134 4.81 11.46 19.10
N MET A 135 5.87 11.66 18.31
CA MET A 135 7.21 11.93 18.84
C MET A 135 7.37 13.36 19.38
N THR A 136 6.73 14.35 18.74
CA THR A 136 6.92 15.78 19.07
C THR A 136 5.82 16.36 19.96
N GLY A 137 4.69 15.67 20.10
CA GLY A 137 3.47 16.17 20.75
C GLY A 137 2.72 17.25 19.97
N SER A 138 3.20 17.66 18.79
CA SER A 138 2.66 18.80 18.04
C SER A 138 2.02 18.36 16.72
N LEU A 139 0.75 18.76 16.56
CA LEU A 139 0.00 18.52 15.33
C LEU A 139 0.63 19.25 14.12
N ILE A 140 1.21 20.44 14.34
CA ILE A 140 1.81 21.25 13.29
C ILE A 140 3.06 20.54 12.73
N TYR A 141 3.92 20.03 13.59
CA TYR A 141 5.11 19.29 13.15
C TYR A 141 4.71 17.98 12.44
N GLY A 142 3.63 17.33 12.88
CA GLY A 142 3.07 16.18 12.17
C GLY A 142 2.62 16.51 10.74
N VAL A 143 1.85 17.60 10.56
CA VAL A 143 1.41 18.04 9.22
C VAL A 143 2.61 18.43 8.35
N LEU A 144 3.60 19.14 8.89
CA LEU A 144 4.83 19.49 8.16
C LEU A 144 5.61 18.25 7.74
N GLY A 145 5.74 17.24 8.61
CA GLY A 145 6.38 15.97 8.29
C GLY A 145 5.69 15.25 7.13
N ALA A 146 4.35 15.26 7.12
CA ALA A 146 3.57 14.68 6.04
C ALA A 146 3.70 15.45 4.71
N ILE A 147 3.75 16.78 4.76
CA ILE A 147 4.02 17.65 3.60
C ILE A 147 5.41 17.35 3.01
N CYS A 148 6.44 17.26 3.85
CA CYS A 148 7.80 16.95 3.40
C CYS A 148 7.87 15.58 2.72
N HIS A 149 7.24 14.57 3.30
CA HIS A 149 7.17 13.24 2.70
C HIS A 149 6.41 13.26 1.36
N ALA A 150 5.28 13.97 1.27
CA ALA A 150 4.55 14.09 0.01
C ALA A 150 5.34 14.84 -1.07
N ALA A 151 6.01 15.93 -0.72
CA ALA A 151 6.85 16.68 -1.65
C ALA A 151 8.01 15.84 -2.20
N LEU A 152 8.67 15.05 -1.32
CA LEU A 152 9.71 14.12 -1.72
C LEU A 152 9.16 13.04 -2.67
N SER A 153 8.07 12.39 -2.28
CA SER A 153 7.38 11.36 -3.06
C SER A 153 7.02 11.84 -4.47
N LEU A 154 6.38 13.01 -4.58
CA LEU A 154 6.01 13.61 -5.87
C LEU A 154 7.24 13.91 -6.74
N LYS A 155 8.34 14.37 -6.14
CA LYS A 155 9.57 14.65 -6.86
C LYS A 155 10.24 13.37 -7.39
N MET A 156 10.23 12.31 -6.58
CA MET A 156 10.75 11.01 -6.97
C MET A 156 9.89 10.33 -8.04
N ALA A 157 8.57 10.51 -7.98
CA ALA A 157 7.64 10.03 -9.01
C ALA A 157 7.95 10.64 -10.38
N ASP A 158 8.20 11.95 -10.43
CA ASP A 158 8.60 12.63 -11.66
C ASP A 158 9.95 12.14 -12.20
N TRP A 159 10.91 11.95 -11.30
CA TRP A 159 12.24 11.50 -11.69
C TRP A 159 12.21 10.09 -12.29
N THR A 160 11.38 9.22 -11.73
CA THR A 160 11.25 7.82 -12.16
C THR A 160 10.21 7.60 -13.25
N ALA A 161 9.42 8.62 -13.61
CA ALA A 161 8.33 8.51 -14.58
C ALA A 161 8.76 7.82 -15.88
N LYS A 162 9.85 8.24 -16.53
CA LYS A 162 10.33 7.61 -17.77
C LYS A 162 10.67 6.12 -17.59
N ARG A 163 11.29 5.76 -16.47
CA ARG A 163 11.65 4.36 -16.17
C ARG A 163 10.38 3.53 -15.97
N VAL A 164 9.40 4.06 -15.23
CA VAL A 164 8.08 3.43 -15.04
C VAL A 164 7.38 3.25 -16.39
N GLN A 165 7.32 4.27 -17.24
CA GLN A 165 6.66 4.20 -18.55
C GLN A 165 7.30 3.16 -19.46
N ASN A 166 8.64 3.04 -19.46
CA ASN A 166 9.34 2.02 -20.23
C ASN A 166 9.04 0.59 -19.74
N ILE A 167 8.88 0.40 -18.43
CA ILE A 167 8.60 -0.91 -17.82
C ILE A 167 7.14 -1.30 -18.03
N VAL A 168 6.23 -0.34 -17.80
CA VAL A 168 4.77 -0.57 -17.86
C VAL A 168 4.25 -0.50 -19.29
N GLY A 169 4.94 0.19 -20.20
CA GLY A 169 4.55 0.37 -21.59
C GLY A 169 3.42 1.39 -21.80
N LEU A 170 3.16 2.24 -20.82
CA LEU A 170 2.10 3.26 -20.86
C LEU A 170 2.72 4.64 -20.74
N GLU A 171 2.52 5.50 -21.75
CA GLU A 171 3.02 6.88 -21.73
C GLU A 171 2.22 7.76 -20.76
N GLY A 172 2.89 8.74 -20.15
CA GLY A 172 2.25 9.73 -19.28
C GLY A 172 1.97 9.28 -17.84
N ILE A 173 2.27 8.03 -17.49
CA ILE A 173 2.05 7.49 -16.15
C ILE A 173 3.28 7.70 -15.24
N SER A 174 3.03 7.94 -13.95
CA SER A 174 4.02 7.91 -12.87
C SER A 174 3.41 7.32 -11.59
N ILE A 175 4.27 6.95 -10.62
CA ILE A 175 3.90 6.22 -9.40
C ILE A 175 4.30 7.08 -8.19
N PRO A 176 3.38 7.92 -7.65
CA PRO A 176 3.65 8.83 -6.51
C PRO A 176 3.28 8.24 -5.14
N GLN A 177 3.26 6.91 -4.99
CA GLN A 177 2.92 6.28 -3.72
C GLN A 177 4.07 6.48 -2.72
N GLY A 178 3.74 6.98 -1.53
CA GLY A 178 4.71 7.53 -0.57
C GLY A 178 5.90 6.61 -0.25
N TYR A 179 5.66 5.38 0.18
CA TYR A 179 6.78 4.49 0.56
C TYR A 179 7.56 3.98 -0.66
N GLY A 180 6.90 3.66 -1.77
CA GLY A 180 7.60 3.19 -2.97
C GLY A 180 8.47 4.27 -3.62
N SER A 181 7.90 5.44 -3.84
CA SER A 181 8.60 6.56 -4.49
C SER A 181 9.64 7.21 -3.57
N SER A 182 9.40 7.30 -2.26
CA SER A 182 10.38 7.89 -1.33
C SER A 182 11.59 6.99 -1.10
N SER A 183 11.50 5.69 -1.41
CA SER A 183 12.64 4.76 -1.39
C SER A 183 13.51 4.83 -2.64
N VAL A 184 13.13 5.59 -3.68
CA VAL A 184 13.91 5.69 -4.93
C VAL A 184 15.37 6.10 -4.70
N PRO A 185 15.72 7.09 -3.85
CA PRO A 185 17.12 7.44 -3.60
C PRO A 185 17.94 6.26 -3.05
N LEU A 186 17.32 5.45 -2.17
CA LEU A 186 17.95 4.25 -1.62
C LEU A 186 18.18 3.22 -2.72
N PHE A 187 17.19 2.98 -3.59
CA PHE A 187 17.33 2.02 -4.69
C PHE A 187 18.37 2.46 -5.71
N VAL A 188 18.47 3.75 -6.02
CA VAL A 188 19.52 4.25 -6.92
C VAL A 188 20.91 4.08 -6.30
N LEU A 189 21.04 4.28 -4.99
CA LEU A 189 22.29 3.99 -4.27
C LEU A 189 22.63 2.50 -4.31
N LEU A 190 21.64 1.63 -4.10
CA LEU A 190 21.81 0.19 -4.17
C LEU A 190 22.18 -0.27 -5.58
N ASP A 191 21.52 0.24 -6.62
CA ASP A 191 21.86 0.01 -8.03
C ASP A 191 23.34 0.37 -8.28
N ALA A 192 23.79 1.54 -7.81
CA ALA A 192 25.18 1.98 -7.95
C ALA A 192 26.19 1.09 -7.20
N ILE A 193 25.78 0.44 -6.11
CA ILE A 193 26.60 -0.55 -5.39
C ILE A 193 26.61 -1.88 -6.16
N TYR A 194 25.46 -2.34 -6.64
CA TYR A 194 25.35 -3.60 -7.37
C TYR A 194 26.08 -3.58 -8.71
N GLU A 195 26.13 -2.43 -9.40
CA GLU A 195 26.93 -2.24 -10.61
C GLU A 195 28.44 -2.42 -10.38
N LYS A 196 28.92 -2.27 -9.14
CA LYS A 196 30.33 -2.52 -8.77
C LYS A 196 30.63 -4.00 -8.51
N ILE A 197 29.61 -4.85 -8.37
CA ILE A 197 29.79 -6.28 -8.10
C ILE A 197 29.87 -7.03 -9.44
N PRO A 198 31.02 -7.63 -9.81
CA PRO A 198 31.26 -8.17 -11.15
C PRO A 198 30.25 -9.23 -11.60
N PHE A 199 29.68 -10.00 -10.67
CA PHE A 199 28.71 -11.06 -10.95
C PHE A 199 27.26 -10.56 -11.11
N MET A 200 26.92 -9.38 -10.58
CA MET A 200 25.59 -8.77 -10.68
C MET A 200 25.52 -7.68 -11.75
N LYS A 201 26.68 -7.15 -12.16
CA LYS A 201 26.81 -6.16 -13.21
C LYS A 201 26.15 -6.63 -14.53
N GLY A 202 25.17 -5.86 -15.00
CA GLY A 202 24.50 -6.08 -16.30
C GLY A 202 23.53 -7.27 -16.35
N ARG A 203 23.24 -7.93 -15.22
CA ARG A 203 22.22 -8.97 -15.16
C ARG A 203 20.88 -8.36 -14.77
N ASN A 204 20.00 -8.17 -15.76
CA ASN A 204 18.57 -8.06 -15.50
C ASN A 204 18.05 -9.45 -15.15
N ILE A 205 18.09 -9.79 -13.86
CA ILE A 205 17.38 -10.96 -13.35
C ILE A 205 15.90 -10.58 -13.37
N ASP A 206 15.26 -10.78 -14.52
CA ASP A 206 13.84 -10.56 -14.64
C ASP A 206 13.10 -11.63 -13.83
N ALA A 207 12.17 -11.20 -12.99
CA ALA A 207 11.28 -12.10 -12.26
C ALA A 207 10.54 -13.04 -13.23
N GLN A 208 10.31 -12.62 -14.49
CA GLN A 208 9.73 -13.46 -15.53
C GLN A 208 10.62 -14.64 -15.95
N GLU A 209 11.95 -14.49 -15.93
CA GLU A 209 12.92 -15.54 -16.25
C GLU A 209 12.95 -16.62 -15.14
N ILE A 210 12.82 -16.17 -13.89
CA ILE A 210 12.68 -17.03 -12.70
C ILE A 210 11.32 -17.74 -12.75
N GLN A 211 10.24 -17.02 -13.05
CA GLN A 211 8.90 -17.59 -13.15
C GLN A 211 8.79 -18.65 -14.26
N LYS A 212 9.46 -18.44 -15.41
CA LYS A 212 9.59 -19.46 -16.47
C LYS A 212 10.38 -20.70 -16.04
N ARG A 213 11.37 -20.57 -15.16
CA ARG A 213 12.18 -21.70 -14.67
C ARG A 213 11.51 -22.51 -13.56
N TYR A 214 10.67 -21.88 -12.74
CA TYR A 214 10.06 -22.53 -11.57
C TYR A 214 8.62 -23.02 -11.77
N GLY A 215 7.97 -22.76 -12.91
CA GLY A 215 6.71 -23.40 -13.30
C GLY A 215 5.64 -23.36 -12.21
N MET A 216 5.05 -24.52 -11.86
CA MET A 216 4.04 -24.66 -10.79
C MET A 216 4.55 -24.23 -9.40
N VAL A 217 5.86 -24.21 -9.13
CA VAL A 217 6.41 -23.77 -7.82
C VAL A 217 6.18 -22.27 -7.61
N GLY A 218 5.96 -21.51 -8.69
CA GLY A 218 5.59 -20.10 -8.65
C GLY A 218 4.11 -19.83 -8.35
N ASP A 219 3.26 -20.87 -8.29
CA ASP A 219 1.83 -20.69 -8.03
C ASP A 219 1.62 -20.09 -6.63
N PRO A 220 0.85 -18.98 -6.50
CA PRO A 220 0.56 -18.36 -5.22
C PRO A 220 -0.01 -19.34 -4.17
N VAL A 221 -0.75 -20.36 -4.59
CA VAL A 221 -1.26 -21.43 -3.71
C VAL A 221 -0.10 -22.28 -3.18
N ILE A 222 0.76 -22.77 -4.07
CA ILE A 222 1.87 -23.66 -3.71
C ILE A 222 2.88 -22.94 -2.80
N ILE A 223 3.20 -21.68 -3.12
CA ILE A 223 4.07 -20.87 -2.25
C ILE A 223 3.42 -20.67 -0.87
N GLY A 224 2.12 -20.41 -0.82
CA GLY A 224 1.41 -20.26 0.44
C GLY A 224 1.42 -21.54 1.28
N VAL A 225 1.22 -22.70 0.66
CA VAL A 225 1.29 -24.00 1.32
C VAL A 225 2.69 -24.26 1.88
N VAL A 226 3.75 -24.04 1.09
CA VAL A 226 5.13 -24.25 1.54
C VAL A 226 5.49 -23.33 2.70
N LEU A 227 5.10 -22.05 2.63
CA LEU A 227 5.32 -21.11 3.72
C LEU A 227 4.58 -21.51 5.00
N GLY A 228 3.32 -21.94 4.89
CA GLY A 228 2.55 -22.41 6.04
C GLY A 228 3.16 -23.65 6.70
N LEU A 229 3.76 -24.56 5.91
CA LEU A 229 4.50 -25.70 6.44
C LEU A 229 5.76 -25.26 7.20
N ILE A 230 6.54 -24.33 6.63
CA ILE A 230 7.75 -23.80 7.29
C ILE A 230 7.39 -23.15 8.62
N PHE A 231 6.33 -22.33 8.66
CA PHE A 231 5.88 -21.71 9.91
C PHE A 231 5.39 -22.73 10.94
N GLY A 232 4.62 -23.73 10.51
CA GLY A 232 4.17 -24.79 11.42
C GLY A 232 5.32 -25.57 12.04
N LEU A 233 6.31 -25.96 11.23
CA LEU A 233 7.50 -26.67 11.72
C LEU A 233 8.37 -25.77 12.62
N ALA A 234 8.56 -24.50 12.26
CA ALA A 234 9.33 -23.55 13.06
C ALA A 234 8.67 -23.24 14.41
N ALA A 235 7.34 -23.18 14.46
CA ALA A 235 6.58 -23.06 15.71
C ALA A 235 6.54 -24.37 16.52
N GLY A 236 6.95 -25.49 15.92
CA GLY A 236 6.90 -26.82 16.53
C GLY A 236 5.47 -27.36 16.69
N GLU A 237 4.59 -26.98 15.78
CA GLU A 237 3.21 -27.46 15.71
C GLU A 237 3.17 -28.94 15.29
N GLY A 238 2.18 -29.67 15.82
CA GLY A 238 1.88 -31.02 15.34
C GLY A 238 1.28 -31.00 13.92
N PHE A 239 0.99 -32.19 13.37
CA PHE A 239 0.40 -32.33 12.02
C PHE A 239 -0.84 -31.45 11.80
N LYS A 240 -1.75 -31.41 12.78
CA LYS A 240 -2.98 -30.60 12.73
C LYS A 240 -2.69 -29.10 12.62
N GLY A 241 -1.74 -28.58 13.41
CA GLY A 241 -1.36 -27.17 13.38
C GLY A 241 -0.67 -26.81 12.07
N CYS A 242 0.29 -27.64 11.64
CA CYS A 242 0.96 -27.47 10.34
C CYS A 242 -0.03 -27.47 9.16
N ALA A 243 -0.92 -28.46 9.08
CA ALA A 243 -1.90 -28.55 8.00
C ALA A 243 -2.86 -27.35 7.98
N THR A 244 -3.28 -26.87 9.16
CA THR A 244 -4.14 -25.68 9.28
C THR A 244 -3.40 -24.43 8.77
N LEU A 245 -2.13 -24.24 9.15
CA LEU A 245 -1.32 -23.10 8.69
C LEU A 245 -1.06 -23.14 7.18
N MET A 246 -0.78 -24.32 6.61
CA MET A 246 -0.62 -24.50 5.17
C MET A 246 -1.83 -24.00 4.39
N ILE A 247 -3.04 -24.41 4.78
CA ILE A 247 -4.28 -24.01 4.11
C ILE A 247 -4.56 -22.53 4.32
N THR A 248 -4.40 -22.02 5.54
CA THR A 248 -4.71 -20.62 5.84
C THR A 248 -3.76 -19.65 5.15
N VAL A 249 -2.45 -19.93 5.12
CA VAL A 249 -1.46 -19.09 4.41
C VAL A 249 -1.69 -19.11 2.90
N ALA A 250 -2.02 -20.28 2.33
CA ALA A 250 -2.42 -20.39 0.93
C ALA A 250 -3.70 -19.58 0.64
N ALA A 251 -4.71 -19.66 1.51
CA ALA A 251 -5.95 -18.91 1.38
C ALA A 251 -5.71 -17.39 1.41
N ILE A 252 -4.88 -16.88 2.35
CA ILE A 252 -4.52 -15.46 2.44
C ILE A 252 -3.88 -15.00 1.13
N ARG A 253 -2.92 -15.77 0.60
CA ARG A 253 -2.16 -15.43 -0.60
C ARG A 253 -3.03 -15.35 -1.86
N VAL A 254 -4.11 -16.12 -1.92
CA VAL A 254 -5.08 -16.10 -3.02
C VAL A 254 -6.16 -15.03 -2.83
N LEU A 255 -6.65 -14.86 -1.60
CA LEU A 255 -7.76 -13.96 -1.31
C LEU A 255 -7.31 -12.49 -1.32
N PHE A 256 -6.12 -12.19 -0.81
CA PHE A 256 -5.64 -10.82 -0.68
C PHE A 256 -5.58 -10.08 -2.03
N PRO A 257 -4.96 -10.62 -3.11
CA PRO A 257 -4.94 -9.95 -4.41
C PRO A 257 -6.33 -9.81 -5.04
N ARG A 258 -7.21 -10.80 -4.84
CA ARG A 258 -8.59 -10.76 -5.36
C ARG A 258 -9.44 -9.67 -4.70
N ARG A 259 -9.23 -9.40 -3.41
CA ARG A 259 -9.91 -8.31 -2.70
C ARG A 259 -9.33 -6.95 -3.11
N LEU A 260 -8.01 -6.85 -3.26
CA LEU A 260 -7.36 -5.64 -3.76
C LEU A 260 -7.83 -5.29 -5.19
N GLY A 261 -8.02 -6.28 -6.06
CA GLY A 261 -8.56 -6.09 -7.40
C GLY A 261 -9.96 -5.44 -7.45
N ARG A 262 -10.79 -5.63 -6.41
CA ARG A 262 -12.09 -4.94 -6.30
C ARG A 262 -11.94 -3.44 -6.05
N ILE A 263 -10.93 -3.03 -5.29
CA ILE A 263 -10.62 -1.62 -5.04
C ILE A 263 -10.18 -0.97 -6.34
N VAL A 264 -9.27 -1.61 -7.06
CA VAL A 264 -8.81 -1.14 -8.38
C VAL A 264 -9.98 -1.01 -9.36
N ALA A 265 -10.89 -1.99 -9.38
CA ALA A 265 -12.09 -1.93 -10.21
C ALA A 265 -13.02 -0.76 -9.83
N GLY A 266 -13.11 -0.43 -8.54
CA GLY A 266 -13.87 0.73 -8.05
C GLY A 266 -13.21 2.08 -8.37
N CYS A 267 -11.88 2.13 -8.48
CA CYS A 267 -11.15 3.35 -8.85
C CYS A 267 -11.12 3.63 -10.36
N ARG A 268 -11.25 2.59 -11.20
CA ARG A 268 -11.15 2.72 -12.66
C ARG A 268 -12.10 3.76 -13.29
N PRO A 269 -13.38 3.88 -12.87
CA PRO A 269 -14.28 4.92 -13.37
C PRO A 269 -13.84 6.34 -12.98
N LEU A 270 -13.20 6.50 -11.82
CA LEU A 270 -12.72 7.78 -11.31
C LEU A 270 -11.55 8.29 -12.16
N SER A 271 -10.60 7.41 -12.50
CA SER A 271 -9.48 7.72 -13.41
C SER A 271 -9.97 8.09 -14.82
N ALA A 272 -10.92 7.31 -15.37
CA ALA A 272 -11.47 7.55 -16.70
C ALA A 272 -12.24 8.90 -16.81
N GLY A 273 -13.02 9.26 -15.78
CA GLY A 273 -13.76 10.54 -15.75
C GLY A 273 -12.86 11.77 -15.61
N ALA A 274 -11.67 11.62 -15.02
CA ALA A 274 -10.69 12.69 -14.93
C ALA A 274 -9.94 12.94 -16.26
N GLY A 275 -10.07 12.05 -17.25
CA GLY A 275 -9.38 12.16 -18.54
C GLY A 275 -7.92 11.66 -18.52
N TRP A 276 -7.56 10.83 -17.55
CA TRP A 276 -6.18 10.33 -17.37
C TRP A 276 -6.18 8.80 -17.41
N VAL A 277 -5.36 8.24 -18.30
CA VAL A 277 -4.93 6.83 -18.27
C VAL A 277 -3.79 6.71 -17.26
#